data_AF-A0A1B8NZY8-F1
#
_entry.id   AF-A0A1B8NZY8-F1
#
_cell.length_a   1.000
_cell.length_b   1.000
_cell.length_c   1.000
_cell.angle_alpha   90.00
_cell.angle_beta   90.00
_cell.angle_gamma   90.00
#
_symmetry.space_group_name_H-M   'P 1'
#
loop_
_entity.id
_entity.type
_entity.pdbx_description
1 polymer ?
#
loop_
_entity_poly.entity_id
_entity_poly.type
_entity_poly.pdbx_seq_one_letter_code
_entity_poly.pdbx_strand_id
1 'polypeptide(L)'
;MGRFDSQKHHALPLTGDAFDGLEALDTGLADWRLSDAWQERADNLKREWAEVVARVTADEGAELPTDAQVIGAVNRQAGEDGTVVCAAGGLPGELHKLWRCAGPGSYHVEYGYSCMGYEIAGGLGVKMARPDREVFVMVGDGSYLMHNSELATSVMLGQKLVVVVLDNRGFGCINRLQRGTGGAGFNNLLDDCLTIEGGAPKTDFAAHARALGCEAESVRGIQALEDALVRARQADTTYVIALDTDPLPSTSEGGAWWEVAVPEVSAREPVNEAYASYREAKRRQHH
;
A
#
# COMPACT_ATOMS: atom_id res chain seq x y z
N MET A 1 27.75 -1.81 -2.82
CA MET A 1 27.35 -0.43 -2.42
C MET A 1 28.54 0.50 -2.56
N GLY A 2 28.36 1.68 -3.17
CA GLY A 2 29.42 2.69 -3.21
C GLY A 2 29.62 3.31 -1.83
N ARG A 3 30.87 3.62 -1.45
CA ARG A 3 31.25 4.24 -0.15
C ARG A 3 30.47 5.51 0.22
N PHE A 4 29.79 6.14 -0.75
CA PHE A 4 29.01 7.36 -0.55
C PHE A 4 27.58 7.14 -0.03
N ASP A 5 27.06 5.90 -0.03
CA ASP A 5 25.67 5.63 0.39
C ASP A 5 25.52 5.28 1.88
N SER A 6 26.63 4.99 2.58
CA SER A 6 26.60 4.61 4.00
C SER A 6 26.45 5.81 4.95
N GLN A 7 26.71 7.03 4.49
CA GLN A 7 26.50 8.23 5.30
C GLN A 7 25.03 8.65 5.21
N LYS A 8 24.31 8.60 6.33
CA LYS A 8 22.92 9.08 6.46
C LYS A 8 22.84 10.03 7.66
N HIS A 9 22.48 11.29 7.43
CA HIS A 9 22.34 12.32 8.48
C HIS A 9 23.50 12.29 9.50
N HIS A 10 23.18 12.22 10.79
CA HIS A 10 24.12 12.22 11.93
C HIS A 10 24.61 10.82 12.34
N ALA A 11 24.52 9.82 11.45
CA ALA A 11 24.91 8.45 11.76
C ALA A 11 26.41 8.18 11.54
N LEU A 12 26.97 7.28 12.35
CA LEU A 12 28.29 6.70 12.10
C LEU A 12 28.15 5.60 11.03
N PRO A 13 28.82 5.72 9.86
CA PRO A 13 28.69 4.72 8.81
C PRO A 13 29.39 3.41 9.20
N LEU A 14 28.68 2.29 9.09
CA LEU A 14 29.24 0.94 9.16
C LEU A 14 29.02 0.26 7.80
N THR A 15 30.10 -0.09 7.12
CA THR A 15 30.03 -0.76 5.81
C THR A 15 30.45 -2.22 5.96
N GLY A 16 29.49 -3.13 5.77
CA GLY A 16 29.70 -4.57 5.86
C GLY A 16 28.44 -5.32 5.48
N ASP A 17 28.52 -6.66 5.48
CA ASP A 17 27.33 -7.49 5.47
C ASP A 17 26.55 -7.27 6.78
N ALA A 18 25.21 -7.17 6.68
CA ALA A 18 24.38 -6.85 7.83
C ALA A 18 24.33 -8.00 8.85
N PHE A 19 24.38 -9.26 8.39
CA PHE A 19 24.37 -10.42 9.27
C PHE A 19 25.67 -10.49 10.07
N ASP A 20 26.82 -10.46 9.38
CA ASP A 20 28.14 -10.49 10.02
C ASP A 20 28.34 -9.26 10.94
N GLY A 21 27.85 -8.10 10.52
CA GLY A 21 27.91 -6.87 11.31
C GLY A 21 27.09 -6.94 12.59
N LEU A 22 25.88 -7.53 12.55
CA LEU A 22 25.05 -7.73 13.73
C LEU A 22 25.66 -8.73 14.70
N GLU A 23 26.27 -9.82 14.22
CA GLU A 23 26.95 -10.81 15.08
C GLU A 23 28.15 -10.19 15.83
N ALA A 24 28.96 -9.39 15.14
CA ALA A 24 30.08 -8.67 15.75
C ALA A 24 29.61 -7.62 16.77
N LEU A 25 28.52 -6.90 16.48
CA LEU A 25 27.92 -5.93 17.40
C LEU A 25 27.37 -6.62 18.65
N ASP A 26 26.65 -7.73 18.50
CA ASP A 26 26.11 -8.51 19.63
C ASP A 26 27.23 -8.98 20.56
N THR A 27 28.30 -9.55 19.98
CA THR A 27 29.51 -9.93 20.72
C THR A 27 30.14 -8.74 21.45
N GLY A 28 30.23 -7.58 20.80
CA GLY A 28 30.84 -6.38 21.35
C GLY A 28 30.01 -5.68 22.43
N LEU A 29 28.69 -5.81 22.38
CA LEU A 29 27.78 -5.26 23.39
C LEU A 29 27.85 -6.03 24.71
N ALA A 30 28.12 -7.34 24.66
CA ALA A 30 28.20 -8.21 25.84
C ALA A 30 26.95 -8.04 26.75
N ASP A 31 27.14 -7.55 27.98
CA ASP A 31 26.06 -7.35 28.95
C ASP A 31 25.35 -5.99 28.84
N TRP A 32 25.72 -5.16 27.85
CA TRP A 32 25.09 -3.86 27.67
C TRP A 32 23.59 -3.99 27.40
N ARG A 33 22.80 -3.17 28.08
CA ARG A 33 21.35 -3.11 27.91
C ARG A 33 20.87 -1.66 27.87
N LEU A 34 19.78 -1.45 27.15
CA LEU A 34 19.04 -0.19 27.17
C LEU A 34 18.52 0.08 28.59
N SER A 35 18.38 1.35 28.97
CA SER A 35 17.75 1.70 30.24
C SER A 35 16.28 1.26 30.27
N ASP A 36 15.78 0.89 31.44
CA ASP A 36 14.38 0.47 31.62
C ASP A 36 13.41 1.57 31.15
N ALA A 37 13.73 2.84 31.45
CA ALA A 37 12.94 3.98 31.00
C ALA A 37 12.86 4.09 29.46
N TRP A 38 13.93 3.73 28.74
CA TRP A 38 13.92 3.74 27.28
C TRP A 38 13.12 2.57 26.72
N GLN A 39 13.27 1.38 27.30
CA GLN A 39 12.50 0.19 26.93
C GLN A 39 10.99 0.44 27.13
N GLU A 40 10.61 0.97 28.29
CA GLU A 40 9.22 1.31 28.61
C GLU A 40 8.65 2.34 27.61
N ARG A 41 9.42 3.38 27.27
CA ARG A 41 9.03 4.36 26.25
C ARG A 41 8.82 3.70 24.89
N ALA A 42 9.74 2.85 24.45
CA ALA A 42 9.63 2.16 23.16
C ALA A 42 8.40 1.24 23.10
N ASP A 43 8.12 0.52 24.19
CA ASP A 43 6.98 -0.38 24.27
C ASP A 43 5.64 0.37 24.34
N ASN A 44 5.59 1.51 25.04
CA ASN A 44 4.43 2.41 25.01
C ASN A 44 4.14 2.89 23.58
N LEU A 45 5.14 3.40 22.86
CA LEU A 45 4.96 3.87 21.48
C LEU A 45 4.51 2.77 20.51
N LYS A 46 5.03 1.54 20.69
CA LYS A 46 4.57 0.38 19.90
C LYS A 46 3.10 0.04 20.18
N ARG A 47 2.68 0.07 21.45
CA ARG A 47 1.28 -0.17 21.85
C ARG A 47 0.36 0.89 21.28
N GLU A 48 0.71 2.17 21.44
CA GLU A 48 -0.04 3.30 20.88
C GLU A 48 -0.21 3.15 19.35
N TRP A 49 0.86 2.79 18.63
CA TRP A 49 0.77 2.56 17.19
C TRP A 49 -0.07 1.32 16.83
N ALA A 50 -0.03 0.27 17.65
CA ALA A 50 -0.88 -0.91 17.45
C ALA A 50 -2.37 -0.55 17.57
N GLU A 51 -2.73 0.28 18.55
CA GLU A 51 -4.10 0.79 18.75
C GLU A 51 -4.55 1.68 17.59
N VAL A 52 -3.67 2.55 17.07
CA VAL A 52 -3.95 3.36 15.86
C VAL A 52 -4.27 2.44 14.68
N VAL A 53 -3.42 1.45 14.40
CA VAL A 53 -3.68 0.55 13.27
C VAL A 53 -4.95 -0.26 13.46
N ALA A 54 -5.21 -0.78 14.67
CA ALA A 54 -6.46 -1.48 14.95
C ALA A 54 -7.69 -0.61 14.68
N ARG A 55 -7.64 0.68 15.05
CA ARG A 55 -8.72 1.64 14.80
C ARG A 55 -8.92 1.94 13.31
N VAL A 56 -7.86 2.36 12.60
CA VAL A 56 -8.00 2.83 11.20
C VAL A 56 -8.26 1.70 10.20
N THR A 57 -7.98 0.46 10.60
CA THR A 57 -8.21 -0.74 9.77
C THR A 57 -9.48 -1.52 10.14
N ALA A 58 -10.27 -0.99 11.09
CA ALA A 58 -11.54 -1.58 11.51
C ALA A 58 -12.66 -1.32 10.49
N ASP A 59 -13.58 -2.28 10.38
CA ASP A 59 -14.81 -2.05 9.62
C ASP A 59 -15.70 -1.06 10.37
N GLU A 60 -16.05 0.05 9.70
CA GLU A 60 -16.98 1.06 10.20
C GLU A 60 -18.36 0.97 9.53
N GLY A 61 -18.60 -0.06 8.71
CA GLY A 61 -19.85 -0.25 7.96
C GLY A 61 -20.03 0.74 6.82
N ALA A 62 -18.94 1.35 6.34
CA ALA A 62 -18.96 2.29 5.22
C ALA A 62 -19.30 1.59 3.90
N GLU A 63 -20.09 2.25 3.05
CA GLU A 63 -20.43 1.73 1.70
C GLU A 63 -19.19 1.68 0.79
N LEU A 64 -18.32 2.68 0.90
CA LEU A 64 -17.03 2.76 0.22
C LEU A 64 -15.90 2.68 1.27
N PRO A 65 -15.29 1.51 1.48
CA PRO A 65 -14.19 1.38 2.41
C PRO A 65 -12.97 2.20 1.98
N THR A 66 -12.15 2.58 2.97
CA THR A 66 -10.85 3.20 2.74
C THR A 66 -9.77 2.17 2.43
N ASP A 67 -8.66 2.60 1.82
CA ASP A 67 -7.47 1.76 1.62
C ASP A 67 -7.04 1.04 2.92
N ALA A 68 -7.07 1.76 4.05
CA ALA A 68 -6.70 1.24 5.37
C ALA A 68 -7.59 0.07 5.82
N GLN A 69 -8.90 0.20 5.63
CA GLN A 69 -9.86 -0.84 6.01
C GLN A 69 -9.71 -2.10 5.14
N VAL A 70 -9.47 -1.91 3.83
CA VAL A 70 -9.18 -3.03 2.91
C VAL A 70 -7.89 -3.72 3.30
N ILE A 71 -6.82 -2.96 3.60
CA ILE A 71 -5.56 -3.51 4.11
C ILE A 71 -5.80 -4.33 5.39
N GLY A 72 -6.62 -3.83 6.31
CA GLY A 72 -7.03 -4.56 7.52
C GLY A 72 -7.63 -5.92 7.23
N ALA A 73 -8.63 -5.97 6.36
CA ALA A 73 -9.33 -7.20 5.98
C ALA A 73 -8.38 -8.21 5.34
N VAL A 74 -7.54 -7.76 4.39
CA VAL A 74 -6.55 -8.60 3.72
C VAL A 74 -5.48 -9.09 4.71
N ASN A 75 -4.99 -8.23 5.61
CA ASN A 75 -3.96 -8.61 6.58
C ASN A 75 -4.48 -9.61 7.62
N ARG A 76 -5.74 -9.50 8.07
CA ARG A 76 -6.40 -10.51 8.92
C ARG A 76 -6.48 -11.87 8.23
N GLN A 77 -6.78 -11.90 6.93
CA GLN A 77 -6.84 -13.14 6.15
C GLN A 77 -5.46 -13.71 5.78
N ALA A 78 -4.45 -12.85 5.65
CA ALA A 78 -3.11 -13.25 5.25
C ALA A 78 -2.48 -14.25 6.23
N GLY A 79 -2.74 -14.10 7.53
CA GLY A 79 -2.19 -15.00 8.55
C GLY A 79 -0.66 -15.06 8.54
N GLU A 80 -0.09 -16.18 8.99
CA GLU A 80 1.37 -16.37 9.05
C GLU A 80 2.00 -16.74 7.68
N ASP A 81 1.19 -17.34 6.81
CA ASP A 81 1.62 -17.89 5.52
C ASP A 81 1.39 -16.93 4.33
N GLY A 82 0.71 -15.81 4.54
CA GLY A 82 0.41 -14.83 3.50
C GLY A 82 1.58 -13.93 3.11
N THR A 83 1.68 -13.59 1.83
CA THR A 83 2.58 -12.56 1.31
C THR A 83 1.75 -11.51 0.58
N VAL A 84 1.83 -10.25 1.02
CA VAL A 84 1.26 -9.14 0.25
C VAL A 84 2.21 -8.69 -0.84
N VAL A 85 1.65 -8.41 -2.02
CA VAL A 85 2.37 -7.85 -3.17
C VAL A 85 1.68 -6.57 -3.63
N CYS A 86 2.45 -5.50 -3.78
CA CYS A 86 1.98 -4.20 -4.27
C CYS A 86 3.14 -3.41 -4.91
N ALA A 87 2.86 -2.32 -5.63
CA ALA A 87 3.92 -1.49 -6.22
C ALA A 87 3.58 -0.01 -6.35
N ALA A 88 2.34 0.36 -6.69
CA ALA A 88 2.06 1.74 -7.07
C ALA A 88 0.85 2.37 -6.40
N GLY A 89 0.80 3.70 -6.46
CA GLY A 89 -0.32 4.52 -5.99
C GLY A 89 -0.23 4.89 -4.51
N GLY A 90 -1.40 5.05 -3.86
CA GLY A 90 -1.47 5.32 -2.42
C GLY A 90 -1.19 4.08 -1.55
N LEU A 91 -1.43 2.90 -2.11
CA LEU A 91 -1.33 1.61 -1.41
C LEU A 91 0.06 1.33 -0.83
N PRO A 92 1.20 1.56 -1.51
CA PRO A 92 2.53 1.36 -0.92
C PRO A 92 2.74 2.12 0.38
N GLY A 93 2.26 3.37 0.46
CA GLY A 93 2.35 4.20 1.67
C GLY A 93 1.43 3.72 2.79
N GLU A 94 0.20 3.34 2.45
CA GLU A 94 -0.75 2.78 3.42
C GLU A 94 -0.28 1.41 3.94
N LEU A 95 0.17 0.51 3.05
CA LEU A 95 0.75 -0.78 3.41
C LEU A 95 1.97 -0.63 4.31
N HIS A 96 2.86 0.33 4.03
CA HIS A 96 4.03 0.57 4.86
C HIS A 96 3.67 0.94 6.31
N LYS A 97 2.60 1.73 6.48
CA LYS A 97 2.12 2.14 7.80
C LYS A 97 1.36 1.02 8.51
N LEU A 98 0.53 0.28 7.77
CA LEU A 98 -0.57 -0.49 8.34
C LEU A 98 -0.38 -2.01 8.31
N TRP A 99 0.38 -2.54 7.35
CA TRP A 99 0.52 -3.99 7.22
C TRP A 99 1.30 -4.57 8.40
N ARG A 100 0.71 -5.57 9.09
CA ARG A 100 1.41 -6.30 10.16
C ARG A 100 2.08 -7.53 9.57
N CYS A 101 3.40 -7.43 9.40
CA CYS A 101 4.22 -8.54 8.89
C CYS A 101 4.29 -9.67 9.91
N ALA A 102 3.93 -10.89 9.49
CA ALA A 102 4.10 -12.10 10.30
C ALA A 102 5.55 -12.61 10.33
N GLY A 103 6.38 -12.18 9.38
CA GLY A 103 7.80 -12.55 9.32
C GLY A 103 8.45 -12.30 7.96
N PRO A 104 9.70 -12.73 7.77
CA PRO A 104 10.41 -12.58 6.49
C PRO A 104 9.62 -13.16 5.31
N GLY A 105 9.47 -12.34 4.27
CA GLY A 105 8.74 -12.72 3.05
C GLY A 105 7.22 -12.51 3.11
N SER A 106 6.64 -12.02 4.21
CA SER A 106 5.20 -11.69 4.26
C SER A 106 4.84 -10.37 3.56
N TYR A 107 5.84 -9.60 3.12
CA TYR A 107 5.68 -8.26 2.55
C TYR A 107 6.61 -8.06 1.36
N HIS A 108 6.03 -7.80 0.19
CA HIS A 108 6.77 -7.55 -1.04
C HIS A 108 6.20 -6.33 -1.74
N VAL A 109 6.81 -5.17 -1.52
CA VAL A 109 6.38 -3.92 -2.18
C VAL A 109 7.54 -3.33 -2.96
N GLU A 110 7.28 -3.02 -4.22
CA GLU A 110 8.25 -2.36 -5.10
C GLU A 110 8.26 -0.86 -4.80
N TYR A 111 9.43 -0.34 -4.36
CA TYR A 111 9.60 1.08 -3.99
C TYR A 111 10.62 1.81 -4.86
N GLY A 112 11.35 1.11 -5.72
CA GLY A 112 12.44 1.68 -6.50
C GLY A 112 11.91 2.62 -7.58
N TYR A 113 11.05 2.09 -8.44
CA TYR A 113 10.41 2.89 -9.49
C TYR A 113 8.90 3.12 -9.26
N SER A 114 8.29 2.39 -8.33
CA SER A 114 6.86 2.41 -8.06
C SER A 114 6.05 2.15 -9.35
N CYS A 115 6.49 1.17 -10.14
CA CYS A 115 5.93 0.92 -11.47
C CYS A 115 4.52 0.31 -11.40
N MET A 116 3.53 1.05 -11.90
CA MET A 116 2.19 0.51 -12.14
C MET A 116 2.23 -0.67 -13.11
N GLY A 117 1.39 -1.68 -12.88
CA GLY A 117 1.34 -2.94 -13.61
C GLY A 117 2.24 -4.04 -13.04
N TYR A 118 3.12 -3.72 -12.08
CA TYR A 118 3.98 -4.72 -11.46
C TYR A 118 3.19 -5.76 -10.64
N GLU A 119 2.10 -5.37 -9.98
CA GLU A 119 1.52 -6.10 -8.85
C GLU A 119 1.15 -7.54 -9.18
N ILE A 120 0.47 -7.77 -10.32
CA ILE A 120 0.01 -9.11 -10.74
C ILE A 120 1.20 -9.97 -11.19
N ALA A 121 2.10 -9.41 -12.01
CA ALA A 121 3.28 -10.12 -12.51
C ALA A 121 4.27 -10.45 -11.38
N GLY A 122 4.49 -9.50 -10.46
CA GLY A 122 5.28 -9.66 -9.25
C GLY A 122 4.64 -10.70 -8.33
N GLY A 123 3.31 -10.69 -8.19
CA GLY A 123 2.56 -11.71 -7.46
C GLY A 123 2.79 -13.12 -8.01
N LEU A 124 2.71 -13.28 -9.33
CA LEU A 124 3.03 -14.53 -10.01
C LEU A 124 4.46 -14.98 -9.73
N GLY A 125 5.44 -14.08 -9.85
CA GLY A 125 6.84 -14.39 -9.53
C GLY A 125 7.06 -14.82 -8.07
N VAL A 126 6.41 -14.13 -7.13
CA VAL A 126 6.43 -14.48 -5.70
C VAL A 126 5.84 -15.87 -5.48
N LYS A 127 4.70 -16.19 -6.10
CA LYS A 127 4.05 -17.50 -5.97
C LYS A 127 4.94 -18.62 -6.54
N MET A 128 5.56 -18.39 -7.69
CA MET A 128 6.52 -19.34 -8.28
C MET A 128 7.74 -19.58 -7.38
N ALA A 129 8.25 -18.53 -6.73
CA ALA A 129 9.41 -18.63 -5.83
C ALA A 129 9.05 -19.23 -4.46
N ARG A 130 7.80 -19.05 -4.01
CA ARG A 130 7.29 -19.48 -2.70
C ARG A 130 5.92 -20.17 -2.87
N PRO A 131 5.88 -21.38 -3.47
CA PRO A 131 4.63 -22.05 -3.84
C PRO A 131 3.73 -22.34 -2.63
N ASP A 132 4.30 -22.55 -1.45
CA ASP A 132 3.57 -22.86 -0.22
C ASP A 132 2.91 -21.65 0.44
N ARG A 133 3.22 -20.42 -0.01
CA ARG A 133 2.63 -19.19 0.58
C ARG A 133 1.38 -18.78 -0.18
N GLU A 134 0.41 -18.23 0.55
CA GLU A 134 -0.75 -17.58 -0.06
C GLU A 134 -0.34 -16.17 -0.51
N VAL A 135 -0.48 -15.86 -1.80
CA VAL A 135 -0.04 -14.57 -2.35
C VAL A 135 -1.24 -13.66 -2.55
N PHE A 136 -1.26 -12.55 -1.80
CA PHE A 136 -2.28 -11.50 -1.85
C PHE A 136 -1.75 -10.33 -2.67
N VAL A 137 -2.28 -10.15 -3.87
CA VAL A 137 -1.95 -9.01 -4.73
C VAL A 137 -2.96 -7.89 -4.45
N MET A 138 -2.49 -6.76 -3.93
CA MET A 138 -3.33 -5.57 -3.74
C MET A 138 -3.02 -4.58 -4.85
N VAL A 139 -4.02 -4.26 -5.67
CA VAL A 139 -3.84 -3.49 -6.91
C VAL A 139 -4.96 -2.47 -7.09
N GLY A 140 -4.62 -1.24 -7.49
CA GLY A 140 -5.62 -0.24 -7.87
C GLY A 140 -6.19 -0.48 -9.27
N ASP A 141 -7.38 0.03 -9.56
CA ASP A 141 -8.07 -0.07 -10.86
C ASP A 141 -7.19 0.31 -12.05
N GLY A 142 -6.50 1.45 -11.97
CA GLY A 142 -5.62 1.90 -13.05
C GLY A 142 -4.39 1.01 -13.24
N SER A 143 -3.81 0.47 -12.16
CA SER A 143 -2.65 -0.42 -12.23
C SER A 143 -3.03 -1.80 -12.78
N TYR A 144 -4.21 -2.30 -12.39
CA TYR A 144 -4.79 -3.53 -12.93
C TYR A 144 -4.88 -3.45 -14.46
N LEU A 145 -5.40 -2.36 -15.01
CA LEU A 145 -5.57 -2.19 -16.47
C LEU A 145 -4.27 -2.08 -17.26
N MET A 146 -3.12 -1.90 -16.60
CA MET A 146 -1.83 -1.86 -17.30
C MET A 146 -1.29 -3.25 -17.62
N HIS A 147 -1.47 -4.23 -16.73
CA HIS A 147 -0.86 -5.54 -16.87
C HIS A 147 -1.76 -6.70 -16.39
N ASN A 148 -3.08 -6.58 -16.61
CA ASN A 148 -4.08 -7.59 -16.28
C ASN A 148 -3.88 -8.94 -16.99
N SER A 149 -3.18 -8.96 -18.13
CA SER A 149 -3.05 -10.17 -18.95
C SER A 149 -2.36 -11.33 -18.21
N GLU A 150 -1.54 -11.05 -17.18
CA GLU A 150 -0.87 -12.07 -16.38
C GLU A 150 -1.82 -12.86 -15.47
N LEU A 151 -3.08 -12.44 -15.33
CA LEU A 151 -4.11 -13.29 -14.75
C LEU A 151 -4.32 -14.56 -15.59
N ALA A 152 -4.32 -14.44 -16.92
CA ALA A 152 -4.40 -15.60 -17.80
C ALA A 152 -3.13 -16.48 -17.67
N THR A 153 -1.96 -15.86 -17.52
CA THR A 153 -0.71 -16.57 -17.26
C THR A 153 -0.75 -17.32 -15.93
N SER A 154 -1.23 -16.70 -14.85
CA SER A 154 -1.29 -17.33 -13.53
C SER A 154 -2.23 -18.55 -13.56
N VAL A 155 -3.38 -18.44 -14.22
CA VAL A 155 -4.32 -19.56 -14.45
C VAL A 155 -3.68 -20.64 -15.31
N MET A 156 -3.05 -20.28 -16.44
CA MET A 156 -2.37 -21.23 -17.33
C MET A 156 -1.28 -22.03 -16.60
N LEU A 157 -0.54 -21.39 -15.70
CA LEU A 157 0.54 -22.01 -14.93
C LEU A 157 0.05 -22.74 -13.67
N GLY A 158 -1.24 -22.63 -13.31
CA GLY A 158 -1.78 -23.13 -12.05
C GLY A 158 -1.17 -22.44 -10.81
N GLN A 159 -0.60 -21.24 -10.99
CA GLN A 159 0.01 -20.46 -9.92
C GLN A 159 -1.04 -19.53 -9.33
N LYS A 160 -1.83 -20.07 -8.39
CA LYS A 160 -2.92 -19.35 -7.76
C LYS A 160 -2.45 -18.05 -7.07
N LEU A 161 -3.16 -16.96 -7.36
CA LEU A 161 -3.08 -15.69 -6.66
C LEU A 161 -4.44 -15.32 -6.05
N VAL A 162 -4.44 -14.60 -4.93
CA VAL A 162 -5.62 -13.87 -4.43
C VAL A 162 -5.41 -12.40 -4.77
N VAL A 163 -6.17 -11.87 -5.72
CA VAL A 163 -6.03 -10.50 -6.20
C VAL A 163 -7.19 -9.66 -5.69
N VAL A 164 -6.88 -8.55 -5.01
CA VAL A 164 -7.86 -7.58 -4.52
C VAL A 164 -7.71 -6.30 -5.32
N VAL A 165 -8.73 -5.98 -6.12
CA VAL A 165 -8.78 -4.77 -6.97
C VAL A 165 -9.53 -3.68 -6.22
N LEU A 166 -8.82 -2.65 -5.79
CA LEU A 166 -9.38 -1.46 -5.14
C LEU A 166 -9.75 -0.45 -6.23
N ASP A 167 -11.03 -0.39 -6.58
CA ASP A 167 -11.53 0.55 -7.59
C ASP A 167 -11.94 1.87 -6.94
N ASN A 168 -11.04 2.85 -7.01
CA ASN A 168 -11.32 4.22 -6.55
C ASN A 168 -11.73 5.16 -7.68
N ARG A 169 -11.96 4.60 -8.89
CA ARG A 169 -12.32 5.28 -10.13
C ARG A 169 -11.26 6.31 -10.56
N GLY A 170 -10.00 5.89 -10.59
CA GLY A 170 -8.89 6.67 -11.14
C GLY A 170 -7.60 6.63 -10.32
N PHE A 171 -6.83 7.71 -10.41
CA PHE A 171 -5.57 7.91 -9.69
C PHE A 171 -5.81 8.71 -8.41
N GLY A 172 -6.53 8.11 -7.46
CA GLY A 172 -6.92 8.75 -6.20
C GLY A 172 -5.78 9.44 -5.45
N CYS A 173 -4.61 8.80 -5.32
CA CYS A 173 -3.47 9.40 -4.63
C CYS A 173 -2.91 10.66 -5.33
N ILE A 174 -2.91 10.69 -6.66
CA ILE A 174 -2.45 11.85 -7.44
C ILE A 174 -3.48 12.98 -7.29
N ASN A 175 -4.77 12.67 -7.32
CA ASN A 175 -5.82 13.64 -7.05
C ASN A 175 -5.73 14.22 -5.62
N ARG A 176 -5.50 13.38 -4.60
CA ARG A 176 -5.27 13.84 -3.22
C ARG A 176 -4.10 14.81 -3.15
N LEU A 177 -3.03 14.55 -3.91
CA LEU A 177 -1.87 15.44 -3.96
C LEU A 177 -2.17 16.76 -4.68
N GLN A 178 -2.87 16.71 -5.82
CA GLN A 178 -3.32 17.92 -6.53
C GLN A 178 -4.11 18.82 -5.57
N ARG A 179 -5.06 18.24 -4.84
CA ARG A 179 -5.89 18.96 -3.87
C ARG A 179 -5.09 19.44 -2.65
N GLY A 180 -4.20 18.60 -2.14
CA GLY A 180 -3.33 18.92 -0.98
C GLY A 180 -2.35 20.05 -1.24
N THR A 181 -2.01 20.33 -2.51
CA THR A 181 -1.19 21.48 -2.92
C THR A 181 -2.01 22.72 -3.31
N GLY A 182 -3.32 22.72 -2.99
CA GLY A 182 -4.25 23.80 -3.30
C GLY A 182 -4.76 23.81 -4.75
N GLY A 183 -4.45 22.77 -5.53
CA GLY A 183 -5.00 22.53 -6.84
C GLY A 183 -6.44 22.04 -6.81
N ALA A 184 -7.10 22.06 -7.97
CA ALA A 184 -8.36 21.34 -8.18
C ALA A 184 -8.05 19.92 -8.68
N GLY A 185 -9.01 19.00 -8.54
CA GLY A 185 -8.94 17.72 -9.24
C GLY A 185 -8.85 17.95 -10.75
N PHE A 186 -7.95 17.23 -11.42
CA PHE A 186 -7.74 17.40 -12.85
C PHE A 186 -7.22 16.11 -13.49
N ASN A 187 -8.06 15.47 -14.30
CA ASN A 187 -7.75 14.27 -15.08
C ASN A 187 -7.14 13.10 -14.27
N ASN A 188 -7.45 12.99 -12.98
CA ASN A 188 -6.96 11.90 -12.14
C ASN A 188 -8.09 11.03 -11.61
N LEU A 189 -9.20 11.60 -11.12
CA LEU A 189 -10.43 10.82 -10.99
C LEU A 189 -11.15 10.83 -12.33
N LEU A 190 -11.86 9.75 -12.64
CA LEU A 190 -12.65 9.66 -13.88
C LEU A 190 -13.70 10.79 -13.98
N ASP A 191 -14.22 11.27 -12.85
CA ASP A 191 -15.14 12.40 -12.78
C ASP A 191 -14.48 13.74 -13.14
N ASP A 192 -13.15 13.85 -13.00
CA ASP A 192 -12.36 15.04 -13.37
C ASP A 192 -11.88 14.98 -14.83
N CYS A 193 -12.21 13.93 -15.58
CA CYS A 193 -11.78 13.71 -16.96
C CYS A 193 -12.80 14.24 -17.98
N LEU A 194 -12.30 14.59 -19.17
CA LEU A 194 -13.16 14.82 -20.32
C LEU A 194 -13.79 13.49 -20.77
N THR A 195 -15.12 13.43 -20.76
CA THR A 195 -15.90 12.24 -21.14
C THR A 195 -16.93 12.59 -22.20
N ILE A 196 -17.44 11.56 -22.89
CA ILE A 196 -18.65 11.70 -23.70
C ILE A 196 -19.87 11.97 -22.79
N GLU A 197 -21.03 12.30 -23.36
CA GLU A 197 -22.27 12.56 -22.59
C GLU A 197 -22.64 11.41 -21.62
N GLY A 198 -22.33 10.17 -22.01
CA GLY A 198 -22.55 8.97 -21.18
C GLY A 198 -21.58 8.78 -20.01
N GLY A 199 -20.60 9.68 -19.81
CA GLY A 199 -19.61 9.59 -18.75
C GLY A 199 -18.49 8.56 -19.01
N ALA A 200 -17.64 8.37 -18.00
CA ALA A 200 -16.61 7.34 -18.02
C ALA A 200 -17.24 5.94 -17.86
N PRO A 201 -16.72 4.90 -18.53
CA PRO A 201 -17.23 3.55 -18.38
C PRO A 201 -16.96 3.02 -16.97
N LYS A 202 -17.92 2.31 -16.39
CA LYS A 202 -17.70 1.48 -15.20
C LYS A 202 -17.16 0.12 -15.64
N THR A 203 -15.87 -0.08 -15.45
CA THR A 203 -15.23 -1.38 -15.73
C THR A 203 -15.73 -2.43 -14.74
N ASP A 204 -16.24 -3.55 -15.24
CA ASP A 204 -16.52 -4.73 -14.42
C ASP A 204 -15.25 -5.59 -14.34
N PHE A 205 -14.43 -5.31 -13.33
CA PHE A 205 -13.15 -6.00 -13.10
C PHE A 205 -13.33 -7.50 -12.82
N ALA A 206 -14.41 -7.89 -12.14
CA ALA A 206 -14.70 -9.31 -11.88
C ALA A 206 -15.12 -10.05 -13.16
N ALA A 207 -15.97 -9.45 -13.99
CA ALA A 207 -16.30 -10.03 -15.30
C ALA A 207 -15.08 -10.13 -16.21
N HIS A 208 -14.22 -9.10 -16.21
CA HIS A 208 -12.99 -9.12 -16.98
C HIS A 208 -12.00 -10.19 -16.50
N ALA A 209 -11.82 -10.37 -15.19
CA ALA A 209 -11.01 -11.44 -14.63
C ALA A 209 -11.57 -12.84 -14.98
N ARG A 210 -12.91 -13.03 -14.94
CA ARG A 210 -13.56 -14.27 -15.40
C ARG A 210 -13.29 -14.56 -16.88
N ALA A 211 -13.27 -13.52 -17.72
CA ALA A 211 -12.93 -13.67 -19.13
C ALA A 211 -11.47 -14.12 -19.36
N LEU A 212 -10.58 -13.92 -18.38
CA LEU A 212 -9.19 -14.39 -18.38
C LEU A 212 -9.02 -15.77 -17.71
N GLY A 213 -10.11 -16.41 -17.27
CA GLY A 213 -10.12 -17.76 -16.69
C GLY A 213 -10.02 -17.81 -15.15
N CYS A 214 -10.07 -16.66 -14.46
CA CYS A 214 -10.09 -16.62 -13.00
C CYS A 214 -11.48 -16.94 -12.44
N GLU A 215 -11.53 -17.38 -11.19
CA GLU A 215 -12.71 -17.15 -10.36
C GLU A 215 -12.72 -15.68 -9.93
N ALA A 216 -13.88 -15.02 -9.93
CA ALA A 216 -13.95 -13.64 -9.50
C ALA A 216 -15.35 -13.20 -9.09
N GLU A 217 -15.40 -12.24 -8.18
CA GLU A 217 -16.63 -11.58 -7.73
C GLU A 217 -16.38 -10.10 -7.40
N SER A 218 -17.45 -9.32 -7.49
CA SER A 218 -17.48 -7.92 -7.02
C SER A 218 -18.22 -7.87 -5.69
N VAL A 219 -17.62 -7.24 -4.69
CA VAL A 219 -18.17 -7.12 -3.32
C VAL A 219 -18.35 -5.66 -2.91
N ARG A 220 -19.13 -5.44 -1.85
CA ARG A 220 -19.38 -4.11 -1.29
C ARG A 220 -19.20 -4.14 0.22
N GLY A 221 -18.40 -3.20 0.74
CA GLY A 221 -18.07 -3.13 2.16
C GLY A 221 -17.05 -4.18 2.62
N ILE A 222 -16.55 -4.00 3.84
CA ILE A 222 -15.47 -4.84 4.39
C ILE A 222 -15.96 -6.23 4.76
N GLN A 223 -17.14 -6.37 5.37
CA GLN A 223 -17.67 -7.70 5.70
C GLN A 223 -17.76 -8.64 4.48
N ALA A 224 -18.27 -8.14 3.34
CA ALA A 224 -18.36 -8.95 2.13
C ALA A 224 -16.99 -9.27 1.52
N LEU A 225 -16.03 -8.35 1.66
CA LEU A 225 -14.63 -8.59 1.29
C LEU A 225 -14.03 -9.71 2.15
N GLU A 226 -14.22 -9.72 3.46
CA GLU A 226 -13.73 -10.78 4.34
C GLU A 226 -14.33 -12.14 3.97
N ASP A 227 -15.63 -12.20 3.69
CA ASP A 227 -16.29 -13.43 3.26
C ASP A 227 -15.72 -13.94 1.92
N ALA A 228 -15.46 -13.03 0.97
CA ALA A 228 -14.85 -13.35 -0.32
C ALA A 228 -13.39 -13.81 -0.18
N LEU A 229 -12.63 -13.20 0.72
CA LEU A 229 -11.26 -13.57 1.05
C LEU A 229 -11.17 -15.00 1.64
N VAL A 230 -12.20 -15.46 2.36
CA VAL A 230 -12.31 -16.86 2.79
C VAL A 230 -12.50 -17.80 1.60
N ARG A 231 -13.40 -17.47 0.67
CA ARG A 231 -13.61 -18.26 -0.56
C ARG A 231 -12.36 -18.28 -1.43
N ALA A 232 -11.73 -17.13 -1.62
CA ALA A 232 -10.51 -16.98 -2.40
C ALA A 232 -9.37 -17.85 -1.87
N ARG A 233 -9.20 -17.97 -0.55
CA ARG A 233 -8.21 -18.89 0.05
C ARG A 233 -8.53 -20.36 -0.22
N GLN A 234 -9.81 -20.73 -0.31
CA GLN A 234 -10.25 -22.11 -0.56
C GLN A 234 -10.26 -22.49 -2.05
N ALA A 235 -10.21 -21.51 -2.96
CA ALA A 235 -10.21 -21.75 -4.39
C ALA A 235 -8.93 -22.46 -4.87
N ASP A 236 -9.07 -23.27 -5.91
CA ASP A 236 -7.97 -24.02 -6.53
C ASP A 236 -7.25 -23.23 -7.66
N THR A 237 -7.81 -22.08 -8.05
CA THR A 237 -7.29 -21.23 -9.11
C THR A 237 -7.19 -19.77 -8.65
N THR A 238 -6.58 -18.92 -9.48
CA THR A 238 -6.49 -17.48 -9.22
C THR A 238 -7.89 -16.89 -9.00
N TYR A 239 -8.02 -16.14 -7.91
CA TYR A 239 -9.27 -15.55 -7.45
C TYR A 239 -9.16 -14.03 -7.41
N VAL A 240 -10.07 -13.33 -8.07
CA VAL A 240 -10.07 -11.86 -8.12
C VAL A 240 -11.29 -11.30 -7.39
N ILE A 241 -11.06 -10.46 -6.40
CA ILE A 241 -12.11 -9.74 -5.65
C ILE A 241 -12.02 -8.27 -6.03
N ALA A 242 -13.06 -7.73 -6.62
CA ALA A 242 -13.15 -6.30 -6.93
C ALA A 242 -14.07 -5.59 -5.93
N LEU A 243 -13.69 -4.41 -5.46
CA LEU A 243 -14.56 -3.57 -4.64
C LEU A 243 -14.34 -2.09 -4.91
N ASP A 244 -15.43 -1.34 -4.78
CA ASP A 244 -15.39 0.12 -4.85
C ASP A 244 -14.84 0.68 -3.53
N THR A 245 -13.91 1.61 -3.63
CA THR A 245 -13.27 2.27 -2.48
C THR A 245 -13.39 3.78 -2.58
N ASP A 246 -13.26 4.47 -1.43
CA ASP A 246 -13.27 5.93 -1.41
C ASP A 246 -11.88 6.47 -1.83
N PRO A 247 -11.77 7.27 -2.91
CA PRO A 247 -10.50 7.84 -3.34
C PRO A 247 -9.92 8.90 -2.41
N LEU A 248 -10.71 9.48 -1.49
CA LEU A 248 -10.30 10.69 -0.76
C LEU A 248 -9.63 10.45 0.60
N PRO A 249 -10.08 9.51 1.45
CA PRO A 249 -9.41 9.24 2.72
C PRO A 249 -7.99 8.70 2.54
N SER A 250 -7.15 9.03 3.51
CA SER A 250 -5.77 8.56 3.65
C SER A 250 -5.47 8.54 5.15
N THR A 251 -4.70 7.57 5.63
CA THR A 251 -4.36 7.51 7.06
C THR A 251 -3.52 8.74 7.44
N SER A 252 -4.07 9.58 8.31
CA SER A 252 -3.48 10.86 8.74
C SER A 252 -2.40 10.69 9.80
N GLU A 253 -2.46 9.59 10.54
CA GLU A 253 -1.56 9.23 11.60
C GLU A 253 -0.17 8.86 11.06
N GLY A 254 0.86 9.07 11.89
CA GLY A 254 2.28 8.84 11.55
C GLY A 254 3.12 10.10 11.50
N GLY A 255 2.49 11.29 11.45
CA GLY A 255 3.16 12.58 11.65
C GLY A 255 4.13 13.02 10.54
N ALA A 256 4.23 12.25 9.47
CA ALA A 256 4.98 12.61 8.26
C ALA A 256 4.08 13.34 7.27
N TRP A 257 4.71 14.12 6.38
CA TRP A 257 4.02 14.81 5.29
C TRP A 257 4.74 14.54 3.99
N TRP A 258 4.01 14.60 2.87
CA TRP A 258 4.62 14.52 1.54
C TRP A 258 5.24 15.86 1.18
N GLU A 259 6.58 15.90 1.14
CA GLU A 259 7.32 17.07 0.68
C GLU A 259 7.19 17.20 -0.83
N VAL A 260 6.12 17.83 -1.28
CA VAL A 260 5.89 18.21 -2.67
C VAL A 260 5.94 19.73 -2.75
N ALA A 261 6.74 20.24 -3.67
CA ALA A 261 6.91 21.68 -3.84
C ALA A 261 5.56 22.33 -4.21
N VAL A 262 5.19 23.36 -3.45
CA VAL A 262 4.00 24.18 -3.72
C VAL A 262 4.45 25.50 -4.36
N PRO A 263 3.77 26.01 -5.40
CA PRO A 263 4.11 27.29 -5.99
C PRO A 263 4.15 28.41 -4.95
N GLU A 264 5.26 29.16 -4.90
CA GLU A 264 5.42 30.30 -3.98
C GLU A 264 4.48 31.47 -4.34
N VAL A 265 4.11 31.61 -5.61
CA VAL A 265 3.21 32.65 -6.11
C VAL A 265 2.06 31.99 -6.87
N SER A 266 0.82 32.29 -6.45
CA SER A 266 -0.38 31.80 -7.12
C SER A 266 -1.53 32.80 -7.02
N ALA A 267 -2.31 32.89 -8.10
CA ALA A 267 -3.58 33.61 -8.11
C ALA A 267 -4.70 32.85 -7.37
N ARG A 268 -4.48 31.58 -7.01
CA ARG A 268 -5.46 30.75 -6.27
C ARG A 268 -5.14 30.81 -4.78
N GLU A 269 -6.11 31.30 -4.01
CA GLU A 269 -6.02 31.36 -2.55
C GLU A 269 -5.69 30.01 -1.88
N PRO A 270 -6.30 28.86 -2.26
CA PRO A 270 -5.94 27.56 -1.68
C PRO A 270 -4.46 27.16 -1.87
N VAL A 271 -3.83 27.60 -2.95
CA VAL A 271 -2.39 27.33 -3.18
C VAL A 271 -1.53 28.15 -2.22
N ASN A 272 -1.94 29.39 -1.92
CA ASN A 272 -1.23 30.25 -0.97
C ASN A 272 -1.31 29.69 0.45
N GLU A 273 -2.46 29.13 0.84
CA GLU A 273 -2.65 28.42 2.12
C GLU A 273 -1.79 27.14 2.20
N ALA A 274 -1.78 26.35 1.13
CA ALA A 274 -0.95 25.15 1.03
C ALA A 274 0.56 25.50 1.12
N TYR A 275 0.98 26.60 0.48
CA TYR A 275 2.37 27.07 0.55
C TYR A 275 2.75 27.53 1.96
N ALA A 276 1.86 28.22 2.68
CA ALA A 276 2.09 28.58 4.08
C ALA A 276 2.27 27.33 4.97
N SER A 277 1.44 26.31 4.76
CA SER A 277 1.53 25.03 5.47
C SER A 277 2.82 24.26 5.13
N TYR A 278 3.21 24.23 3.86
CA TYR A 278 4.48 23.68 3.37
C TYR A 278 5.67 24.32 4.10
N ARG A 279 5.71 25.66 4.20
CA ARG A 279 6.79 26.39 4.88
C ARG A 279 6.89 26.04 6.36
N GLU A 280 5.75 25.89 7.03
CA GLU A 280 5.73 25.51 8.44
C GLU A 280 6.18 24.05 8.65
N ALA A 281 5.83 23.14 7.73
CA ALA A 281 6.36 21.78 7.76
C ALA A 281 7.88 21.75 7.53
N LYS A 282 8.41 22.54 6.59
CA LYS A 282 9.86 22.67 6.36
C LYS A 282 10.63 23.19 7.57
N ARG A 283 10.07 24.13 8.35
CA ARG A 283 10.72 24.61 9.60
C ARG A 283 10.86 23.53 10.66
N ARG A 284 9.96 22.54 10.67
CA ARG A 284 9.98 21.42 11.62
C ARG A 284 10.87 20.26 11.17
N GLN A 285 11.36 20.27 9.93
CA GLN A 285 12.24 19.23 9.42
C GLN A 285 13.60 19.32 10.10
N HIS A 286 14.01 18.24 10.78
CA HIS A 286 15.35 18.13 11.34
C HIS A 286 16.38 17.98 10.21
N HIS A 287 17.47 18.77 10.27
CA HIS A 287 18.60 18.72 9.33
C HIS A 287 19.63 17.68 9.77
#